data_AF-A0A3D6CGG4-F1
#
_entry.id   AF-A0A3D6CGG4-F1
#
_cell.length_a   1.000
_cell.length_b   1.000
_cell.length_c   1.000
_cell.angle_alpha   90.00
_cell.angle_beta   90.00
_cell.angle_gamma   90.00
#
_symmetry.space_group_name_H-M   'P 1'
#
loop_
_entity.id
_entity.type
_entity.pdbx_description
1 polymer ?
#
loop_
_entity_poly.entity_id
_entity_poly.type
_entity_poly.pdbx_seq_one_letter_code
_entity_poly.pdbx_strand_id
1 'polypeptide(L)'
;MYRRCRNGKGQTKNDPILRADALDTAMKGLDALSGSTPTPENYQKLYDILRTYMTGRSGKNYFNDTTGDLLIRLSPQIPDQDERTSLAATLRLCDAVKFAKFQPPVSEWPGSVDSIRLSILAVESRLKQGGSHVV
;
A
#
# COMPACT_ATOMS: atom_id res chain seq x y z
N MET A 1 -29.53 17.89 17.63
CA MET A 1 -28.77 16.89 18.38
C MET A 1 -28.05 15.96 17.41
N TYR A 2 -26.76 16.17 17.14
CA TYR A 2 -25.94 15.17 16.43
C TYR A 2 -24.56 15.11 17.10
N ARG A 3 -24.33 14.05 17.88
CA ARG A 3 -23.01 13.70 18.39
C ARG A 3 -22.89 12.19 18.29
N ARG A 4 -22.19 11.72 17.26
CA ARG A 4 -21.74 10.32 17.18
C ARG A 4 -20.35 10.30 16.57
N CYS A 5 -19.38 10.72 17.38
CA CYS A 5 -17.97 10.43 17.17
C CYS A 5 -17.80 8.91 17.24
N ARG A 6 -17.45 8.27 16.13
CA ARG A 6 -17.02 6.87 16.13
C ARG A 6 -15.50 6.86 16.19
N ASN A 7 -14.99 6.54 17.38
CA ASN A 7 -13.60 6.22 17.63
C ASN A 7 -13.16 5.06 16.73
N GLY A 8 -12.27 5.32 15.78
CA GLY A 8 -11.47 4.31 15.11
C GLY A 8 -10.09 4.28 15.76
N LYS A 9 -9.89 3.40 16.74
CA LYS A 9 -8.57 3.11 17.30
C LYS A 9 -7.72 2.42 16.23
N GLY A 10 -6.66 3.08 15.79
CA GLY A 10 -5.59 2.50 14.99
C GLY A 10 -4.24 2.77 15.65
N GLN A 11 -4.07 2.32 16.89
CA GLN A 11 -2.74 2.20 17.48
C GLN A 11 -2.12 0.92 16.88
N THR A 12 -1.22 1.04 15.90
CA THR A 12 -0.23 0.00 15.67
C THR A 12 1.09 0.49 16.25
N LYS A 13 1.53 -0.24 17.26
CA LYS A 13 2.75 -0.02 18.00
C LYS A 13 3.93 -0.05 17.03
N ASN A 14 4.87 0.87 17.22
CA ASN A 14 6.19 0.87 16.58
C ASN A 14 7.01 -0.32 17.11
N ASP A 15 6.64 -1.53 16.73
CA ASP A 15 7.55 -2.65 16.80
C ASP A 15 8.28 -2.68 15.44
N PRO A 16 9.63 -2.60 15.41
CA PRO A 16 10.39 -2.80 14.19
C PRO A 16 10.27 -4.27 13.80
N ILE A 17 9.14 -4.62 13.17
CA ILE A 17 8.94 -5.89 12.49
C ILE A 17 10.15 -6.04 11.57
N LEU A 18 10.97 -7.05 11.88
CA LEU A 18 12.22 -7.34 11.18
C LEU A 18 11.97 -7.22 9.67
N ARG A 19 12.88 -6.56 8.96
CA ARG A 19 12.75 -6.23 7.52
C ARG A 19 12.25 -7.38 6.63
N ALA A 20 12.49 -8.63 7.03
CA ALA A 20 11.99 -9.84 6.35
C ALA A 20 10.49 -10.12 6.61
N ASP A 21 10.01 -9.92 7.84
CA ASP A 21 8.61 -10.12 8.23
C ASP A 21 7.68 -9.06 7.61
N ALA A 22 8.19 -7.88 7.27
CA ALA A 22 7.39 -6.81 6.67
C ALA A 22 6.78 -7.23 5.31
N LEU A 23 7.54 -7.96 4.48
CA LEU A 23 7.06 -8.49 3.20
C LEU A 23 6.02 -9.59 3.42
N ASP A 24 6.32 -10.55 4.30
CA ASP A 24 5.41 -11.66 4.62
C ASP A 24 4.07 -11.15 5.17
N THR A 25 4.12 -10.18 6.08
CA THR A 25 2.94 -9.53 6.65
C THR A 25 2.10 -8.83 5.56
N ALA A 26 2.76 -8.12 4.65
CA ALA A 26 2.07 -7.44 3.56
C ALA A 26 1.41 -8.43 2.60
N MET A 27 2.11 -9.52 2.25
CA MET A 27 1.58 -10.57 1.37
C MET A 27 0.38 -11.28 2.00
N LYS A 28 0.44 -11.63 3.28
CA LYS A 28 -0.70 -12.20 4.02
C LYS A 28 -1.89 -11.26 4.05
N GLY A 29 -1.64 -9.95 4.22
CA GLY A 29 -2.68 -8.93 4.17
C GLY A 29 -3.35 -8.84 2.79
N LEU A 30 -2.58 -8.92 1.71
CA LEU A 30 -3.10 -8.93 0.34
C LEU A 30 -3.88 -10.21 0.03
N ASP A 31 -3.39 -11.36 0.47
CA ASP A 31 -4.06 -12.65 0.29
C ASP A 31 -5.45 -12.64 0.95
N ALA A 32 -5.54 -12.14 2.20
CA ALA A 32 -6.81 -11.99 2.90
C ALA A 32 -7.80 -11.05 2.17
N LEU A 33 -7.30 -10.07 1.41
CA LEU A 33 -8.12 -9.14 0.65
C LEU A 33 -8.48 -9.66 -0.75
N SER A 34 -7.71 -10.58 -1.32
CA SER A 34 -7.94 -11.10 -2.67
C SER A 34 -9.33 -11.76 -2.84
N GLY A 35 -9.81 -12.47 -1.82
CA GLY A 35 -11.14 -13.09 -1.79
C GLY A 35 -12.27 -12.18 -1.29
N SER A 36 -11.97 -10.92 -0.96
CA SER A 36 -12.94 -9.96 -0.44
C SER A 36 -13.66 -9.19 -1.54
N THR A 37 -14.79 -8.57 -1.21
CA THR A 37 -15.51 -7.69 -2.14
C THR A 37 -14.86 -6.29 -2.22
N PRO A 38 -14.96 -5.59 -3.36
CA PRO A 38 -14.45 -4.23 -3.50
C PRO A 38 -15.35 -3.25 -2.76
N THR A 39 -15.04 -3.03 -1.49
CA THR A 39 -15.68 -2.01 -0.66
C THR A 39 -14.70 -0.86 -0.41
N PRO A 40 -15.20 0.35 -0.10
CA PRO A 40 -14.32 1.46 0.26
C PRO A 40 -13.37 1.15 1.41
N GLU A 41 -13.84 0.34 2.36
CA GLU A 41 -13.03 -0.12 3.49
C GLU A 41 -11.88 -1.02 3.04
N ASN A 42 -12.11 -1.87 2.04
CA ASN A 42 -11.08 -2.78 1.53
C ASN A 42 -10.04 -2.05 0.65
N TYR A 43 -10.45 -1.02 -0.11
CA TYR A 43 -9.49 -0.13 -0.79
C TYR A 43 -8.65 0.68 0.22
N GLN A 44 -9.23 1.13 1.32
CA GLN A 44 -8.48 1.77 2.39
C GLN A 44 -7.48 0.79 3.02
N LYS A 45 -7.87 -0.46 3.28
CA LYS A 45 -6.95 -1.49 3.78
C LYS A 45 -5.82 -1.81 2.80
N LEU A 46 -6.08 -1.87 1.49
CA LEU A 46 -5.04 -2.02 0.47
C LEU A 46 -3.97 -0.94 0.59
N TYR A 47 -4.42 0.30 0.71
CA TYR A 47 -3.54 1.44 0.89
C TYR A 47 -2.76 1.39 2.22
N ASP A 48 -3.41 0.97 3.30
CA ASP A 48 -2.78 0.84 4.62
C ASP A 48 -1.74 -0.30 4.67
N ILE A 49 -1.95 -1.39 3.94
CA ILE A 49 -0.96 -2.48 3.79
C ILE A 49 0.31 -1.96 3.12
N LEU A 50 0.16 -1.22 2.02
CA LEU A 50 1.29 -0.64 1.31
C LEU A 50 2.08 0.33 2.21
N ARG A 51 1.37 1.19 2.96
CA ARG A 51 2.01 2.13 3.90
C ARG A 51 2.75 1.41 5.03
N THR A 52 2.11 0.40 5.61
CA THR A 52 2.71 -0.42 6.68
C THR A 52 4.00 -1.10 6.19
N TYR A 53 3.95 -1.70 4.99
CA TYR A 53 5.13 -2.29 4.36
C TYR A 53 6.25 -1.26 4.21
N MET A 54 5.94 -0.07 3.67
CA MET A 54 6.93 0.98 3.47
C MET A 54 7.54 1.48 4.77
N THR A 55 6.72 1.65 5.81
CA THR A 55 7.20 2.09 7.12
C THR A 55 8.08 1.05 7.77
N GLY A 56 7.69 -0.23 7.73
CA GLY A 56 8.52 -1.32 8.22
C GLY A 56 9.84 -1.45 7.46
N ARG A 57 9.85 -1.20 6.14
CA ARG A 57 11.04 -1.38 5.30
C ARG A 57 12.03 -0.23 5.38
N SER A 58 11.57 1.03 5.31
CA SER A 58 12.45 2.20 5.35
C SER A 58 12.77 2.69 6.76
N GLY A 59 12.03 2.25 7.79
CA GLY A 59 12.12 2.80 9.14
C GLY A 59 11.65 4.26 9.26
N LYS A 60 11.03 4.80 8.21
CA LYS A 60 10.43 6.14 8.16
C LYS A 60 8.91 6.03 8.27
N ASN A 61 8.31 6.95 9.00
CA ASN A 61 6.85 6.98 9.15
C ASN A 61 6.23 7.59 7.88
N TYR A 62 5.47 6.78 7.11
CA TYR A 62 4.79 7.19 5.87
C TYR A 62 3.29 7.41 6.07
N PHE A 63 2.79 7.40 7.31
CA PHE A 63 1.37 7.59 7.57
C PHE A 63 0.89 9.02 7.25
N ASN A 64 1.79 10.00 7.31
CA ASN A 64 1.53 11.40 6.94
C ASN A 64 1.78 11.68 5.45
N ASP A 65 2.41 10.75 4.72
CA ASP A 65 2.73 10.97 3.31
C ASP A 65 1.46 10.86 2.45
N THR A 66 1.23 11.84 1.58
CA THR A 66 0.11 11.79 0.64
C THR A 66 0.35 10.70 -0.41
N THR A 67 -0.69 10.33 -1.16
CA THR A 67 -0.55 9.45 -2.33
C THR A 67 0.50 9.96 -3.32
N GLY A 68 0.61 11.28 -3.49
CA GLY A 68 1.64 11.90 -4.32
C GLY A 68 3.05 11.68 -3.76
N ASP A 69 3.24 11.89 -2.46
CA ASP A 69 4.53 11.67 -1.78
C ASP A 69 4.98 10.20 -1.90
N LEU A 70 4.05 9.25 -1.68
CA LEU A 70 4.33 7.84 -1.85
C LEU A 70 4.78 7.56 -3.30
N LEU A 71 4.06 8.03 -4.31
CA LEU A 71 4.42 7.81 -5.70
C LEU A 71 5.80 8.37 -6.05
N ILE A 72 6.15 9.56 -5.57
CA ILE A 72 7.48 10.14 -5.80
C ILE A 72 8.59 9.24 -5.22
N ARG A 73 8.34 8.60 -4.07
CA ARG A 73 9.31 7.71 -3.42
C ARG A 73 9.36 6.30 -4.01
N LEU A 74 8.23 5.78 -4.50
CA LEU A 74 8.12 4.46 -5.12
C LEU A 74 8.62 4.46 -6.57
N SER A 75 8.37 5.54 -7.31
CA SER A 75 8.76 5.68 -8.72
C SER A 75 10.21 5.28 -9.02
N PRO A 76 11.24 5.76 -8.29
CA PRO A 76 12.63 5.35 -8.57
C PRO A 76 12.95 3.89 -8.20
N GLN A 77 12.06 3.21 -7.46
CA GLN A 77 12.24 1.82 -7.04
C GLN A 77 11.59 0.83 -8.02
N ILE A 78 10.65 1.31 -8.84
CA ILE A 78 9.95 0.52 -9.85
C ILE A 78 10.51 0.92 -11.22
N PRO A 79 11.37 0.10 -11.83
CA PRO A 79 12.02 0.46 -13.09
C PRO A 79 11.03 0.49 -14.25
N ASP A 80 10.06 -0.42 -14.25
CA ASP A 80 9.06 -0.57 -15.30
C ASP A 80 8.03 0.57 -15.29
N GLN A 81 7.79 1.16 -16.46
CA GLN A 81 6.89 2.30 -16.59
C GLN A 81 5.42 1.91 -16.47
N ASP A 82 5.04 0.74 -16.96
CA ASP A 82 3.67 0.24 -16.90
C ASP A 82 3.29 -0.15 -15.47
N GLU A 83 4.21 -0.76 -14.72
CA GLU A 83 4.04 -1.03 -13.28
C GLU A 83 3.88 0.28 -12.48
N ARG A 84 4.72 1.29 -12.75
CA ARG A 84 4.59 2.62 -12.12
C ARG A 84 3.24 3.26 -12.41
N THR A 85 2.79 3.19 -13.66
CA THR A 85 1.53 3.80 -14.09
C THR A 85 0.35 3.07 -13.44
N SER A 86 0.40 1.74 -13.37
CA SER A 86 -0.61 0.89 -12.73
C SER A 86 -0.71 1.17 -11.23
N LEU A 87 0.44 1.30 -10.54
CA LEU A 87 0.46 1.69 -9.14
C LEU A 87 -0.15 3.08 -8.94
N ALA A 88 0.21 4.05 -9.78
CA ALA A 88 -0.32 5.41 -9.70
C ALA A 88 -1.83 5.45 -9.95
N ALA A 89 -2.34 4.66 -10.88
CA ALA A 89 -3.78 4.49 -11.10
C ALA A 89 -4.46 3.89 -9.86
N THR A 90 -3.90 2.81 -9.31
CA THR A 90 -4.44 2.12 -8.12
C THR A 90 -4.48 3.03 -6.89
N LEU A 91 -3.42 3.80 -6.63
CA LEU A 91 -3.41 4.70 -5.47
C LEU A 91 -4.37 5.88 -5.63
N ARG A 92 -4.50 6.43 -6.85
CA ARG A 92 -5.53 7.44 -7.14
C ARG A 92 -6.94 6.87 -7.01
N LEU A 93 -7.14 5.61 -7.40
CA LEU A 93 -8.40 4.91 -7.23
C LEU A 93 -8.75 4.78 -5.74
N CYS A 94 -7.80 4.37 -4.89
CA CYS A 94 -8.00 4.32 -3.44
C CYS A 94 -8.43 5.69 -2.87
N ASP A 95 -7.81 6.77 -3.33
CA ASP A 95 -8.14 8.14 -2.92
C ASP A 95 -9.55 8.56 -3.39
N ALA A 96 -9.89 8.27 -4.65
CA ALA A 96 -11.21 8.52 -5.20
C ALA A 96 -12.32 7.74 -4.46
N VAL A 97 -12.05 6.50 -4.09
CA VAL A 97 -12.98 5.67 -3.30
C VAL A 97 -13.17 6.25 -1.89
N LYS A 98 -12.09 6.75 -1.27
CA LYS A 98 -12.11 7.32 0.08
C LYS A 98 -12.80 8.67 0.17
N PHE A 99 -12.52 9.57 -0.78
CA PHE A 99 -12.95 10.97 -0.71
C PHE A 99 -14.08 11.32 -1.69
N ALA A 100 -14.11 10.71 -2.87
CA ALA A 100 -15.09 11.06 -3.91
C ALA A 100 -16.34 10.15 -3.94
N LYS A 101 -16.51 9.25 -2.95
CA LYS A 101 -17.59 8.24 -2.91
C LYS A 101 -17.67 7.42 -4.21
N PHE A 102 -16.54 7.26 -4.89
CA PHE A 102 -16.47 6.48 -6.11
C PHE A 102 -16.59 4.99 -5.79
N GLN A 103 -17.39 4.26 -6.56
CA GLN A 103 -17.52 2.80 -6.47
C GLN A 103 -16.99 2.19 -7.77
N PRO A 104 -15.72 1.75 -7.80
CA PRO A 104 -15.18 1.04 -8.94
C PRO A 104 -15.95 -0.25 -9.19
N PRO A 105 -16.04 -0.69 -10.45
CA PRO A 105 -16.67 -1.95 -10.79
C PRO A 105 -15.92 -3.13 -10.16
N VAL A 106 -16.65 -4.20 -9.86
CA VAL A 106 -16.10 -5.37 -9.15
C VAL A 106 -14.95 -6.04 -9.94
N SER A 107 -14.96 -5.90 -11.26
CA SER A 107 -13.93 -6.40 -12.17
C SER A 107 -12.55 -5.76 -11.98
N GLU A 108 -12.47 -4.55 -11.43
CA GLU A 108 -11.22 -3.81 -11.21
C GLU A 108 -10.50 -4.21 -9.91
N TRP A 109 -11.21 -4.90 -9.01
CA TRP A 109 -10.68 -5.36 -7.73
C TRP A 109 -9.42 -6.23 -7.85
N PRO A 110 -9.43 -7.34 -8.61
CA PRO A 110 -8.24 -8.19 -8.75
C PRO A 110 -7.05 -7.40 -9.30
N GLY A 111 -7.27 -6.56 -10.32
CA GLY A 111 -6.20 -5.72 -10.90
C GLY A 111 -5.59 -4.74 -9.89
N SER A 112 -6.41 -4.17 -9.00
CA SER A 112 -5.93 -3.29 -7.93
C SER A 112 -5.07 -4.03 -6.89
N VAL A 113 -5.49 -5.24 -6.51
CA VAL A 113 -4.73 -6.09 -5.58
C VAL A 113 -3.39 -6.51 -6.19
N ASP A 114 -3.41 -6.98 -7.45
CA ASP A 114 -2.21 -7.37 -8.18
C ASP A 114 -1.25 -6.21 -8.41
N SER A 115 -1.74 -5.01 -8.73
CA SER A 115 -0.89 -3.83 -8.92
C SER A 115 -0.10 -3.47 -7.65
N ILE A 116 -0.74 -3.50 -6.47
CA ILE A 116 -0.04 -3.28 -5.20
C ILE A 116 0.95 -4.42 -4.92
N ARG A 117 0.57 -5.66 -5.19
CA ARG A 117 1.44 -6.83 -5.01
C ARG A 117 2.72 -6.72 -5.84
N LEU A 118 2.60 -6.42 -7.12
CA LEU A 118 3.73 -6.24 -8.04
C LEU A 118 4.63 -5.08 -7.58
N SER A 119 4.03 -3.97 -7.16
CA SER A 119 4.77 -2.81 -6.66
C SER A 119 5.62 -3.13 -5.43
N ILE A 120 5.07 -3.91 -4.49
CA ILE A 120 5.80 -4.37 -3.30
C ILE A 120 6.96 -5.29 -3.70
N LEU A 121 6.74 -6.21 -4.64
CA LEU A 121 7.79 -7.12 -5.14
C LEU A 121 8.90 -6.38 -5.90
N ALA A 122 8.56 -5.39 -6.71
CA ALA A 122 9.51 -4.56 -7.44
C ALA A 122 10.41 -3.78 -6.48
N VAL A 123 9.80 -3.16 -5.46
CA VAL A 123 10.51 -2.47 -4.37
C VAL A 123 11.45 -3.43 -3.65
N GLU A 124 10.97 -4.61 -3.27
CA GLU A 124 11.79 -5.60 -2.55
C GLU A 124 12.97 -6.09 -3.40
N SER A 125 12.73 -6.36 -4.69
CA SER A 125 13.76 -6.79 -5.63
C SER A 125 14.84 -5.73 -5.81
N ARG A 126 14.46 -4.45 -5.89
CA ARG A 126 15.39 -3.33 -5.96
C ARG A 126 16.22 -3.20 -4.69
N LEU A 127 15.60 -3.36 -3.52
CA LEU A 127 16.32 -3.29 -2.23
C LEU A 127 17.29 -4.45 -2.05
N LYS A 128 16.95 -5.66 -2.51
CA LYS A 128 17.86 -6.81 -2.50
C LYS A 128 19.09 -6.57 -3.38
N GLN A 129 18.94 -5.87 -4.50
CA GLN A 129 20.06 -5.50 -5.38
C GLN A 129 20.89 -4.33 -4.83
N GLY A 130 20.28 -3.39 -4.10
CA GLY A 130 20.97 -2.26 -3.47
C GLY A 130 21.75 -2.61 -2.19
N GLY A 131 21.55 -3.81 -1.62
CA GLY A 131 22.25 -4.27 -0.42
C GLY A 131 23.67 -4.81 -0.64
N SER A 132 24.16 -4.85 -1.88
CA SER A 132 25.50 -5.36 -2.22
C SER A 132 26.53 -4.26 -2.50
N HIS A 133 26.29 -3.02 -2.07
CA HIS A 133 27.27 -1.93 -2.15
C HIS A 133 27.38 -1.20 -0.81
N VAL A 134 28.06 -1.84 0.15
CA VAL A 134 28.70 -1.14 1.26
C VAL A 134 30.13 -1.66 1.28
N VAL A 135 31.02 -0.86 0.70
CA VAL A 135 32.48 -1.02 0.73
C VAL A 135 33.02 -0.30 1.96
#